data_AF-A0A106QCH2-F1
#
_entry.id   AF-A0A106QCH2-F1
#
_cell.length_a   1.000
_cell.length_b   1.000
_cell.length_c   1.000
_cell.angle_alpha   90.00
_cell.angle_beta   90.00
_cell.angle_gamma   90.00
#
_symmetry.space_group_name_H-M   'P 1'
#
loop_
_entity.id
_entity.type
_entity.pdbx_description
1 polymer ?
#
loop_
_entity_poly.entity_id
_entity_poly.type
_entity_poly.pdbx_seq_one_letter_code
_entity_poly.pdbx_strand_id
1 'polypeptide(L)'
;MKGLLTHPRLIFLSATLSINSSFADFKNALGLPECHALSTQVEPAKHGKLTFISEDWPVHDDMHLQRCAEHIFNLREDTLVITTSHADALTLGTLLPMATVRAADETTGAAASRMRAEGSSILIAAGAWAGLDTPIIWKHVVMPTAPYSPPTILDDHEVSRYVDSRNAAIRRFKQGLARGLRTPDARCTIHLLDARFSRPEFQKAIPARFNRAYQAKFGVVEYRTKQAEFRKKMIARFHGKCAISGCSDLSALEAAHVGPKGGWRTNHDDGILLRSDLHRLFDAGKLVLNDGKVLVLSEDPYYRQYDGKAVALP
;
A
#
# COMPACT_ATOMS: atom_id res chain seq x y z
N MET A 1 25.53 29.17 11.96
CA MET A 1 24.60 28.30 12.73
C MET A 1 25.08 28.01 14.15
N LYS A 2 26.37 27.70 14.40
CA LYS A 2 26.88 27.36 15.75
C LYS A 2 26.57 28.40 16.85
N GLY A 3 26.76 29.70 16.60
CA GLY A 3 26.43 30.74 17.60
C GLY A 3 24.93 30.96 17.85
N LEU A 4 24.07 30.47 16.95
CA LEU A 4 22.61 30.48 17.13
C LEU A 4 22.17 29.32 18.01
N LEU A 5 22.81 28.15 17.89
CA LEU A 5 22.50 26.94 18.67
C LEU A 5 22.86 27.06 20.16
N THR A 6 23.69 28.04 20.52
CA THR A 6 24.06 28.36 21.92
C THR A 6 23.14 29.40 22.55
N HIS A 7 22.15 29.91 21.82
CA HIS A 7 21.21 30.89 22.37
C HIS A 7 20.29 30.21 23.41
N PRO A 8 20.10 30.80 24.60
CA PRO A 8 19.37 30.15 25.71
C PRO A 8 17.86 30.00 25.46
N ARG A 9 17.33 30.65 24.43
CA ARG A 9 15.91 30.62 24.05
C ARG A 9 15.79 30.31 22.57
N LEU A 10 15.75 29.03 22.24
CA LEU A 10 15.52 28.56 20.88
C LEU A 10 14.29 27.67 20.86
N ILE A 11 13.38 27.97 19.94
CA ILE A 11 12.21 27.14 19.67
C ILE A 11 12.38 26.58 18.27
N PHE A 12 12.42 25.26 18.16
CA PHE A 12 12.41 24.57 16.88
C PHE A 12 10.99 24.08 16.60
N LEU A 13 10.42 24.53 15.48
CA LEU A 13 9.10 24.12 15.03
C LEU A 13 9.25 23.42 13.68
N SER A 14 8.81 22.16 13.60
CA SER A 14 8.70 21.44 12.33
C SER A 14 7.79 20.24 12.49
N ALA A 15 7.07 19.89 11.42
CA ALA A 15 6.13 18.79 11.37
C ALA A 15 6.77 17.40 11.57
N THR A 16 8.10 17.27 11.43
CA THR A 16 8.80 15.97 11.42
C THR A 16 10.08 15.94 12.26
N LEU A 17 10.13 16.75 13.33
CA LEU A 17 11.26 16.76 14.27
C LEU A 17 11.41 15.42 15.01
N SER A 18 10.29 14.83 15.45
CA SER A 18 10.29 13.59 16.23
C SER A 18 10.30 12.33 15.36
N ILE A 19 11.02 11.31 15.84
CA ILE A 19 11.00 9.93 15.32
C ILE A 19 10.57 9.02 16.46
N ASN A 20 9.57 8.16 16.24
CA ASN A 20 9.00 7.28 17.26
C ASN A 20 8.70 8.00 18.59
N SER A 21 8.09 9.20 18.50
CA SER A 21 7.76 10.07 19.64
C SER A 21 8.96 10.56 20.47
N SER A 22 10.18 10.45 19.94
CA SER A 22 11.41 10.93 20.56
C SER A 22 12.05 12.06 19.74
N PHE A 23 12.61 13.05 20.44
CA PHE A 23 13.44 14.11 19.86
C PHE A 23 14.93 13.79 19.89
N ALA A 24 15.33 12.60 20.38
CA ALA A 24 16.73 12.24 20.59
C ALA A 24 17.56 12.35 19.31
N ASP A 25 17.05 11.90 18.16
CA ASP A 25 17.77 11.98 16.89
C ASP A 25 18.02 13.43 16.46
N PHE A 26 17.02 14.30 16.61
CA PHE A 26 17.16 15.74 16.30
C PHE A 26 18.15 16.42 17.25
N LYS A 27 18.04 16.10 18.55
CA LYS A 27 18.92 16.58 19.60
C LYS A 27 20.38 16.22 19.31
N ASN A 28 20.63 14.95 19.03
CA ASN A 28 21.96 14.43 18.74
C ASN A 28 22.54 15.03 17.45
N ALA A 29 21.73 15.14 16.38
CA ALA A 29 22.18 15.69 15.10
C ALA A 29 22.60 17.17 15.19
N LEU A 30 21.94 17.96 16.05
CA LEU A 30 22.30 19.36 16.28
C LEU A 30 23.30 19.57 17.42
N GLY A 31 23.72 18.51 18.11
CA GLY A 31 24.59 18.61 19.29
C GLY A 31 23.94 19.38 20.45
N LEU A 32 22.62 19.30 20.57
CA LEU A 32 21.89 19.95 21.66
C LEU A 32 22.06 19.13 22.95
N PRO A 33 22.40 19.75 24.09
CA PRO A 33 22.62 19.00 25.34
C PRO A 33 21.31 18.42 25.88
N GLU A 34 20.24 19.22 25.85
CA GLU A 34 18.93 18.90 26.43
C GLU A 34 17.78 19.44 25.59
N CYS A 35 16.58 18.89 25.84
CA CYS A 35 15.33 19.45 25.35
C CYS A 35 14.51 19.89 26.55
N HIS A 36 13.92 21.09 26.48
CA HIS A 36 13.05 21.59 27.55
C HIS A 36 11.87 20.62 27.78
N ALA A 37 11.42 20.46 29.03
CA ALA A 37 10.34 19.54 29.41
C ALA A 37 8.99 19.79 28.69
N LEU A 38 8.80 21.02 28.19
CA LEU A 38 7.62 21.40 27.39
C LEU A 38 7.71 20.98 25.92
N SER A 39 8.83 20.39 25.49
CA SER A 39 9.00 19.91 24.11
C SER A 39 8.02 18.77 23.86
N THR A 40 7.10 18.98 22.93
CA THR A 40 6.01 18.03 22.68
C THR A 40 5.74 17.87 21.20
N GLN A 41 5.14 16.74 20.83
CA GLN A 41 4.56 16.54 19.51
C GLN A 41 3.07 16.87 19.59
N VAL A 42 2.61 17.75 18.71
CA VAL A 42 1.18 18.07 18.59
C VAL A 42 0.62 17.30 17.40
N GLU A 43 -0.25 16.33 17.68
CA GLU A 43 -1.02 15.62 16.66
C GLU A 43 -2.50 16.03 16.78
N PRO A 44 -3.10 16.67 15.77
CA PRO A 44 -4.49 17.11 15.88
C PRO A 44 -5.44 15.92 15.97
N ALA A 45 -6.49 16.04 16.80
CA ALA A 45 -7.51 15.00 16.91
C ALA A 45 -8.29 14.82 15.59
N LYS A 46 -8.47 15.91 14.83
CA LYS A 46 -9.15 15.93 13.52
C LYS A 46 -8.40 16.83 12.56
N HIS A 47 -7.83 16.25 11.51
CA HIS A 47 -7.25 16.98 10.38
C HIS A 47 -7.06 16.03 9.19
N GLY A 48 -7.95 16.14 8.20
CA GLY A 48 -8.00 15.28 7.02
C GLY A 48 -8.32 13.81 7.33
N LYS A 49 -8.44 13.00 6.28
CA LYS A 49 -8.63 11.55 6.33
C LYS A 49 -7.67 10.87 5.35
N LEU A 50 -6.90 9.91 5.86
CA LEU A 50 -6.11 9.00 5.03
C LEU A 50 -6.78 7.63 4.96
N THR A 51 -6.86 7.10 3.76
CA THR A 51 -6.98 5.68 3.47
C THR A 51 -5.65 5.19 2.93
N PHE A 52 -5.40 3.88 3.00
CA PHE A 52 -4.17 3.30 2.50
C PHE A 52 -4.47 2.30 1.39
N ILE A 53 -3.52 2.08 0.49
CA ILE A 53 -3.34 0.94 -0.41
C ILE A 53 -1.88 0.53 -0.17
N SER A 54 -1.64 -0.73 0.16
CA SER A 54 -0.29 -1.23 0.39
C SER A 54 -0.16 -2.51 -0.41
N GLU A 55 0.83 -2.56 -1.29
CA GLU A 55 1.12 -3.72 -2.12
C GLU A 55 2.56 -4.17 -1.80
N ASP A 56 2.73 -5.46 -1.52
CA ASP A 56 4.03 -6.01 -1.15
C ASP A 56 4.87 -6.38 -2.37
N TRP A 57 4.98 -5.45 -3.33
CA TRP A 57 5.75 -5.71 -4.55
C TRP A 57 7.26 -5.62 -4.28
N PRO A 58 8.05 -6.57 -4.83
CA PRO A 58 9.50 -6.49 -4.74
C PRO A 58 10.04 -5.31 -5.55
N VAL A 59 10.82 -4.44 -4.92
CA VAL A 59 11.41 -3.25 -5.58
C VAL A 59 12.47 -3.59 -6.64
N HIS A 60 13.18 -4.72 -6.47
CA HIS A 60 14.24 -5.17 -7.37
C HIS A 60 13.72 -6.04 -8.52
N ASP A 61 12.42 -6.03 -8.75
CA ASP A 61 11.79 -6.62 -9.92
C ASP A 61 11.94 -5.67 -11.10
N ASP A 62 12.44 -6.15 -12.24
CA ASP A 62 12.60 -5.35 -13.47
C ASP A 62 11.25 -4.75 -13.95
N MET A 63 10.12 -5.36 -13.55
CA MET A 63 8.79 -4.88 -13.87
C MET A 63 8.18 -3.94 -12.80
N HIS A 64 8.90 -3.61 -11.72
CA HIS A 64 8.36 -2.85 -10.60
C HIS A 64 7.76 -1.50 -11.00
N LEU A 65 8.52 -0.69 -11.75
CA LEU A 65 8.04 0.62 -12.23
C LEU A 65 6.91 0.48 -13.26
N GLN A 66 6.90 -0.61 -14.04
CA GLN A 66 5.80 -0.89 -14.98
C GLN A 66 4.49 -1.18 -14.23
N ARG A 67 4.53 -2.03 -13.20
CA ARG A 67 3.35 -2.28 -12.34
C ARG A 67 2.88 -1.02 -11.63
N CYS A 68 3.83 -0.21 -11.14
CA CYS A 68 3.50 1.10 -10.55
C CYS A 68 2.80 2.01 -11.57
N ALA A 69 3.29 2.08 -12.81
CA ALA A 69 2.68 2.87 -13.85
C ALA A 69 1.25 2.40 -14.18
N GLU A 70 1.03 1.09 -14.33
CA GLU A 70 -0.31 0.51 -14.54
C GLU A 70 -1.27 0.85 -13.39
N HIS A 71 -0.78 0.77 -12.14
CA HIS A 71 -1.54 1.17 -10.96
C HIS A 71 -1.91 2.64 -10.97
N ILE A 72 -0.93 3.52 -11.26
CA ILE A 72 -1.12 4.98 -11.30
C ILE A 72 -2.07 5.38 -12.43
N PHE A 73 -1.97 4.77 -13.61
CA PHE A 73 -2.83 5.04 -14.76
C PHE A 73 -4.32 4.86 -14.45
N ASN A 74 -4.64 3.91 -13.56
CA ASN A 74 -6.01 3.65 -13.15
C ASN A 74 -6.56 4.66 -12.12
N LEU A 75 -5.71 5.55 -11.59
CA LEU A 75 -6.11 6.62 -10.68
C LEU A 75 -6.66 7.80 -11.50
N ARG A 76 -7.97 8.04 -11.43
CA ARG A 76 -8.66 9.05 -12.26
C ARG A 76 -8.73 10.44 -11.63
N GLU A 77 -8.04 10.67 -10.53
CA GLU A 77 -8.08 11.91 -9.76
C GLU A 77 -6.67 12.49 -9.57
N ASP A 78 -6.60 13.73 -9.04
CA ASP A 78 -5.33 14.42 -8.75
C ASP A 78 -4.39 13.53 -7.93
N THR A 79 -3.28 13.13 -8.56
CA THR A 79 -2.34 12.14 -8.06
C THR A 79 -0.92 12.72 -7.99
N LEU A 80 -0.33 12.68 -6.80
CA LEU A 80 1.08 12.97 -6.60
C LEU A 80 1.87 11.67 -6.48
N VAL A 81 2.82 11.45 -7.36
CA VAL A 81 3.76 10.32 -7.33
C VAL A 81 5.10 10.81 -6.79
N ILE A 82 5.52 10.31 -5.63
CA ILE A 82 6.77 10.71 -4.97
C ILE A 82 7.80 9.61 -5.19
N THR A 83 8.79 9.89 -6.03
CA THR A 83 9.89 8.93 -6.28
C THR A 83 11.13 9.25 -5.45
N THR A 84 11.97 8.22 -5.27
CA THR A 84 13.25 8.32 -4.55
C THR A 84 14.38 8.85 -5.41
N SER A 85 14.28 8.76 -6.73
CA SER A 85 15.29 9.22 -7.68
C SER A 85 14.68 9.93 -8.88
N HIS A 86 15.47 10.81 -9.53
CA HIS A 86 15.09 11.44 -10.80
C HIS A 86 15.02 10.42 -11.93
N ALA A 87 15.85 9.38 -11.90
CA ALA A 87 15.82 8.29 -12.89
C ALA A 87 14.48 7.54 -12.87
N ASP A 88 13.97 7.21 -11.68
CA ASP A 88 12.65 6.57 -11.55
C ASP A 88 11.52 7.49 -12.01
N ALA A 89 11.64 8.80 -11.72
CA ALA A 89 10.66 9.80 -12.16
C ALA A 89 10.59 9.90 -13.69
N LEU A 90 11.75 9.92 -14.36
CA LEU A 90 11.83 9.93 -15.82
C LEU A 90 11.28 8.64 -16.42
N THR A 91 11.65 7.49 -15.86
CA THR A 91 11.17 6.17 -16.32
C THR A 91 9.65 6.07 -16.21
N LEU A 92 9.08 6.46 -15.07
CA LEU A 92 7.62 6.52 -14.90
C LEU A 92 6.98 7.53 -15.85
N GLY A 93 7.63 8.67 -16.12
CA GLY A 93 7.17 9.64 -17.11
C GLY A 93 7.10 9.08 -18.54
N THR A 94 8.07 8.25 -18.93
CA THR A 94 8.03 7.54 -20.22
C THR A 94 6.89 6.53 -20.27
N LEU A 95 6.62 5.83 -19.17
CA LEU A 95 5.52 4.87 -19.05
C LEU A 95 4.14 5.53 -18.94
N LEU A 96 4.09 6.79 -18.49
CA LEU A 96 2.88 7.59 -18.30
C LEU A 96 2.99 8.91 -19.07
N PRO A 97 2.84 8.91 -20.41
CA PRO A 97 3.00 10.12 -21.23
C PRO A 97 2.03 11.26 -20.89
N MET A 98 0.93 10.95 -20.19
CA MET A 98 -0.04 11.94 -19.71
C MET A 98 0.38 12.62 -18.40
N ALA A 99 1.42 12.14 -17.73
CA ALA A 99 1.86 12.66 -16.44
C ALA A 99 2.86 13.80 -16.62
N THR A 100 2.73 14.82 -15.77
CA THR A 100 3.71 15.89 -15.69
C THR A 100 4.86 15.43 -14.79
N VAL A 101 6.07 15.35 -15.34
CA VAL A 101 7.29 15.03 -14.57
C VAL A 101 7.96 16.31 -14.10
N ARG A 102 8.33 16.36 -12.81
CA ARG A 102 9.07 17.47 -12.22
C ARG A 102 10.53 17.48 -12.71
N ALA A 103 10.96 18.58 -13.31
CA ALA A 103 12.36 18.85 -13.65
C ALA A 103 13.23 19.06 -12.40
N ALA A 104 14.54 18.84 -12.51
CA ALA A 104 15.45 18.94 -11.37
C ALA A 104 15.58 20.36 -10.82
N ASP A 105 15.55 21.35 -11.73
CA ASP A 105 15.70 22.79 -11.49
C ASP A 105 14.38 23.51 -11.18
N GLU A 106 13.23 22.85 -11.32
CA GLU A 106 11.94 23.45 -11.00
C GLU A 106 11.44 23.07 -9.61
N THR A 107 10.75 24.01 -8.95
CA THR A 107 10.08 23.72 -7.69
C THR A 107 8.87 22.81 -7.94
N THR A 108 8.51 21.99 -6.94
CA THR A 108 7.34 21.13 -7.09
C THR A 108 6.03 21.95 -7.20
N GLY A 109 6.01 23.18 -6.67
CA GLY A 109 4.90 24.12 -6.87
C GLY A 109 4.78 24.58 -8.33
N ALA A 110 5.90 24.93 -8.97
CA ALA A 110 5.93 25.28 -10.39
C ALA A 110 5.48 24.11 -11.27
N ALA A 111 5.97 22.90 -10.99
CA ALA A 111 5.55 21.69 -11.71
C ALA A 111 4.06 21.39 -11.55
N ALA A 112 3.48 21.62 -10.37
CA ALA A 112 2.05 21.47 -10.13
C ALA A 112 1.20 22.50 -10.90
N SER A 113 1.67 23.76 -10.99
CA SER A 113 1.01 24.78 -11.82
C SER A 113 1.07 24.40 -13.31
N ARG A 114 2.22 23.90 -13.77
CA ARG A 114 2.41 23.41 -15.14
C ARG A 114 1.52 22.21 -15.45
N MET A 115 1.43 21.24 -14.53
CA MET A 115 0.52 20.09 -14.63
C MET A 115 -0.92 20.53 -14.89
N ARG A 116 -1.39 21.56 -14.17
CA ARG A 116 -2.74 22.12 -14.37
C ARG A 116 -2.88 22.82 -15.72
N ALA A 117 -1.88 23.60 -16.13
CA ALA A 117 -1.90 24.29 -17.43
C ALA A 117 -1.92 23.32 -18.61
N GLU A 118 -1.23 22.18 -18.48
CA GLU A 118 -1.18 21.09 -19.47
C GLU A 118 -2.42 20.18 -19.44
N GLY A 119 -3.35 20.38 -18.49
CA GLY A 119 -4.54 19.56 -18.33
C GLY A 119 -4.28 18.16 -17.75
N SER A 120 -3.10 17.91 -17.18
CA SER A 120 -2.77 16.67 -16.49
C SER A 120 -3.31 16.65 -15.06
N SER A 121 -3.54 15.45 -14.53
CA SER A 121 -3.91 15.20 -13.13
C SER A 121 -2.83 14.44 -12.36
N ILE A 122 -1.70 14.11 -12.99
CA ILE A 122 -0.65 13.27 -12.41
C ILE A 122 0.65 14.07 -12.37
N LEU A 123 1.17 14.31 -11.17
CA LEU A 123 2.49 14.91 -10.96
C LEU A 123 3.47 13.85 -10.46
N ILE A 124 4.51 13.57 -11.25
CA ILE A 124 5.63 12.71 -10.82
C ILE A 124 6.77 13.60 -10.36
N ALA A 125 7.12 13.52 -9.07
CA ALA A 125 8.14 14.37 -8.49
C ALA A 125 9.16 13.58 -7.67
N ALA A 126 10.37 13.50 -8.19
CA ALA A 126 11.51 13.03 -7.44
C ALA A 126 11.78 13.96 -6.25
N GLY A 127 12.00 13.38 -5.06
CA GLY A 127 12.45 14.16 -3.91
C GLY A 127 11.40 15.11 -3.32
N ALA A 128 10.12 15.04 -3.71
CA ALA A 128 9.04 15.90 -3.19
C ALA A 128 8.65 15.65 -1.71
N TRP A 129 9.55 15.04 -0.95
CA TRP A 129 9.44 14.78 0.48
C TRP A 129 9.39 16.08 1.28
N ALA A 130 10.14 17.13 0.93
CA ALA A 130 10.10 18.41 1.63
C ALA A 130 9.66 19.57 0.70
N GLY A 131 9.17 20.67 1.29
CA GLY A 131 9.01 21.94 0.57
C GLY A 131 7.93 22.02 -0.52
N LEU A 132 6.99 21.06 -0.59
CA LEU A 132 5.83 21.24 -1.45
C LEU A 132 4.96 22.34 -0.85
N ASP A 133 4.65 23.39 -1.60
CA ASP A 133 3.51 24.25 -1.30
C ASP A 133 2.68 24.34 -2.58
N THR A 134 1.61 23.54 -2.61
CA THR A 134 0.70 23.46 -3.74
C THR A 134 -0.71 23.66 -3.22
N PRO A 135 -1.54 24.48 -3.88
CA PRO A 135 -2.95 24.59 -3.55
C PRO A 135 -3.72 23.30 -3.88
N ILE A 136 -3.09 22.32 -4.55
CA ILE A 136 -3.69 21.05 -4.92
C ILE A 136 -3.97 20.19 -3.69
N ILE A 137 -5.22 19.79 -3.53
CA ILE A 137 -5.66 18.78 -2.57
C ILE A 137 -5.58 17.41 -3.26
N TRP A 138 -4.47 16.72 -3.05
CA TRP A 138 -4.20 15.42 -3.67
C TRP A 138 -5.20 14.36 -3.20
N LYS A 139 -5.91 13.73 -4.15
CA LYS A 139 -6.79 12.58 -3.90
C LYS A 139 -5.99 11.31 -3.72
N HIS A 140 -4.84 11.24 -4.38
CA HIS A 140 -3.90 10.14 -4.26
C HIS A 140 -2.47 10.65 -4.02
N VAL A 141 -1.78 10.02 -3.09
CA VAL A 141 -0.32 10.14 -2.94
C VAL A 141 0.26 8.75 -3.11
N VAL A 142 1.09 8.57 -4.13
CA VAL A 142 1.70 7.29 -4.49
C VAL A 142 3.19 7.33 -4.16
N MET A 143 3.65 6.32 -3.44
CA MET A 143 5.06 6.08 -3.14
C MET A 143 5.45 4.74 -3.77
N PRO A 144 6.03 4.76 -4.99
CA PRO A 144 6.46 3.55 -5.67
C PRO A 144 7.51 2.76 -4.88
N THR A 145 8.35 3.47 -4.11
CA THR A 145 9.53 2.90 -3.46
C THR A 145 9.70 3.45 -2.05
N ALA A 146 10.06 2.59 -1.10
CA ALA A 146 10.36 2.99 0.27
C ALA A 146 11.58 3.93 0.31
N PRO A 147 11.51 5.08 1.02
CA PRO A 147 12.46 6.19 0.85
C PRO A 147 13.77 6.05 1.65
N TYR A 148 14.38 4.87 1.61
CA TYR A 148 15.73 4.65 2.15
C TYR A 148 16.75 5.44 1.33
N SER A 149 17.70 6.06 2.01
CA SER A 149 18.84 6.66 1.31
C SER A 149 19.73 5.53 0.77
N PRO A 150 20.32 5.70 -0.43
CA PRO A 150 21.39 4.83 -0.86
C PRO A 150 22.55 4.91 0.16
N PRO A 151 23.29 3.81 0.35
CA PRO A 151 24.43 3.82 1.25
C PRO A 151 25.48 4.84 0.82
N THR A 152 25.99 5.60 1.78
CA THR A 152 27.13 6.50 1.56
C THR A 152 28.40 5.67 1.48
N ILE A 153 29.07 5.69 0.32
CA ILE A 153 30.39 5.09 0.11
C ILE A 153 31.42 6.19 0.32
N LEU A 154 32.36 5.99 1.25
CA LEU A 154 33.51 6.85 1.49
C LEU A 154 34.75 5.95 1.40
N ASP A 155 35.70 6.30 0.54
CA ASP A 155 36.97 5.54 0.36
C ASP A 155 36.76 4.03 0.14
N ASP A 156 35.84 3.66 -0.76
CA ASP A 156 35.43 2.26 -1.06
C ASP A 156 34.86 1.46 0.12
N HIS A 157 34.56 2.13 1.24
CA HIS A 157 33.90 1.55 2.39
C HIS A 157 32.48 2.12 2.54
N GLU A 158 31.52 1.25 2.89
CA GLU A 158 30.16 1.66 3.21
C GLU A 158 30.13 2.32 4.60
N VAL A 159 30.00 3.65 4.64
CA VAL A 159 30.05 4.46 5.89
C VAL A 159 28.65 4.85 6.38
N SER A 160 27.60 4.43 5.67
CA SER A 160 26.22 4.64 6.11
C SER A 160 25.96 3.93 7.43
N ARG A 161 25.79 4.71 8.52
CA ARG A 161 25.18 4.18 9.74
C ARG A 161 23.74 3.83 9.41
N TYR A 162 23.42 2.53 9.34
CA TYR A 162 22.09 1.99 9.06
C TYR A 162 20.93 2.73 9.79
N VAL A 163 21.19 3.19 11.02
CA VAL A 163 20.26 3.98 11.84
C VAL A 163 19.90 5.33 11.19
N ASP A 164 20.87 6.02 10.59
CA ASP A 164 20.69 7.34 9.97
C ASP A 164 19.87 7.24 8.68
N SER A 165 20.13 6.22 7.85
CA SER A 165 19.34 5.95 6.63
C SER A 165 17.89 5.60 6.98
N ARG A 166 17.66 4.77 8.01
CA ARG A 166 16.32 4.45 8.51
C ARG A 166 15.58 5.69 9.00
N ASN A 167 16.23 6.51 9.81
CA ASN A 167 15.63 7.71 10.38
C ASN A 167 15.28 8.74 9.28
N ALA A 168 16.16 8.91 8.28
CA ALA A 168 15.86 9.72 7.11
C ALA A 168 14.65 9.19 6.31
N ALA A 169 14.56 7.87 6.13
CA ALA A 169 13.41 7.24 5.47
C ALA A 169 12.10 7.48 6.22
N ILE A 170 12.10 7.35 7.56
CA ILE A 170 10.92 7.63 8.40
C ILE A 170 10.48 9.09 8.24
N ARG A 171 11.42 10.04 8.26
CA ARG A 171 11.09 11.46 8.07
C ARG A 171 10.47 11.70 6.69
N ARG A 172 11.08 11.20 5.63
CA ARG A 172 10.55 11.31 4.26
C ARG A 172 9.15 10.71 4.16
N PHE A 173 8.96 9.49 4.66
CA PHE A 173 7.65 8.84 4.69
C PHE A 173 6.58 9.69 5.38
N LYS A 174 6.85 10.20 6.59
CA LYS A 174 5.92 11.12 7.30
C LYS A 174 5.59 12.36 6.47
N GLN A 175 6.59 12.96 5.83
CA GLN A 175 6.36 14.13 4.99
C GLN A 175 5.53 13.80 3.74
N GLY A 176 5.70 12.59 3.18
CA GLY A 176 4.87 12.05 2.11
C GLY A 176 3.41 11.89 2.53
N LEU A 177 3.15 11.32 3.71
CA LEU A 177 1.79 11.23 4.28
C LEU A 177 1.14 12.62 4.43
N ALA A 178 1.92 13.60 4.88
CA ALA A 178 1.44 14.97 5.06
C ALA A 178 1.02 15.65 3.73
N ARG A 179 1.43 15.12 2.56
CA ARG A 179 0.96 15.63 1.26
C ARG A 179 -0.53 15.41 1.06
N GLY A 180 -1.10 14.36 1.65
CA GLY A 180 -2.53 14.06 1.61
C GLY A 180 -3.37 14.77 2.68
N LEU A 181 -2.75 15.56 3.57
CA LEU A 181 -3.38 16.14 4.76
C LEU A 181 -3.31 17.67 4.80
N ARG A 182 -3.48 18.31 3.65
CA ARG A 182 -3.30 19.77 3.52
C ARG A 182 -4.38 20.61 4.16
N THR A 183 -5.60 20.12 4.18
CA THR A 183 -6.76 20.82 4.75
C THR A 183 -7.47 19.92 5.76
N PRO A 184 -8.22 20.49 6.72
CA PRO A 184 -8.96 19.71 7.72
C PRO A 184 -9.96 18.71 7.13
N ASP A 185 -10.46 19.00 5.92
CA ASP A 185 -11.44 18.21 5.18
C ASP A 185 -10.82 17.32 4.08
N ALA A 186 -9.50 17.40 3.86
CA ALA A 186 -8.79 16.62 2.85
C ALA A 186 -9.07 15.12 2.99
N ARG A 187 -9.32 14.45 1.86
CA ARG A 187 -9.47 13.00 1.76
C ARG A 187 -8.48 12.49 0.74
N CYS A 188 -7.54 11.69 1.20
CA CYS A 188 -6.45 11.22 0.37
C CYS A 188 -6.24 9.72 0.59
N THR A 189 -6.01 8.99 -0.51
CA THR A 189 -5.54 7.61 -0.47
C THR A 189 -4.03 7.57 -0.65
N ILE A 190 -3.33 7.02 0.32
CA ILE A 190 -1.89 6.78 0.26
C ILE A 190 -1.66 5.40 -0.37
N HIS A 191 -0.87 5.33 -1.44
CA HIS A 191 -0.50 4.09 -2.10
C HIS A 191 0.98 3.78 -1.84
N LEU A 192 1.25 2.66 -1.19
CA LEU A 192 2.56 2.17 -0.79
C LEU A 192 2.86 0.92 -1.60
N LEU A 193 3.69 1.04 -2.63
CA LEU A 193 3.79 -0.01 -3.66
C LEU A 193 5.07 -0.85 -3.54
N ASP A 194 5.71 -0.83 -2.37
CA ASP A 194 6.98 -1.51 -2.09
C ASP A 194 6.83 -2.34 -0.81
N ALA A 195 7.15 -3.63 -0.87
CA ALA A 195 7.10 -4.55 0.26
C ALA A 195 7.79 -4.04 1.52
N ARG A 196 8.81 -3.19 1.39
CA ARG A 196 9.52 -2.61 2.53
C ARG A 196 8.67 -1.65 3.35
N PHE A 197 7.54 -1.13 2.84
CA PHE A 197 6.58 -0.36 3.63
C PHE A 197 5.88 -1.17 4.72
N SER A 198 5.89 -2.50 4.62
CA SER A 198 5.42 -3.39 5.69
C SER A 198 6.33 -3.39 6.92
N ARG A 199 7.54 -2.84 6.84
CA ARG A 199 8.50 -2.87 7.95
C ARG A 199 8.01 -2.07 9.16
N PRO A 200 8.32 -2.50 10.40
CA PRO A 200 7.76 -1.91 11.62
C PRO A 200 8.00 -0.41 11.77
N GLU A 201 9.10 0.13 11.27
CA GLU A 201 9.41 1.55 11.33
C GLU A 201 8.40 2.43 10.58
N PHE A 202 7.89 1.98 9.44
CA PHE A 202 6.89 2.73 8.67
C PHE A 202 5.52 2.60 9.31
N GLN A 203 5.16 1.41 9.82
CA GLN A 203 3.93 1.23 10.58
C GLN A 203 3.87 2.16 11.80
N LYS A 204 4.97 2.24 12.57
CA LYS A 204 5.10 3.13 13.74
C LYS A 204 5.12 4.61 13.37
N ALA A 205 5.51 4.94 12.15
CA ALA A 205 5.54 6.32 11.67
C ALA A 205 4.16 6.85 11.25
N ILE A 206 3.16 5.97 11.06
CA ILE A 206 1.79 6.37 10.77
C ILE A 206 1.15 6.99 12.02
N PRO A 207 0.51 8.17 11.91
CA PRO A 207 -0.19 8.77 13.05
C PRO A 207 -1.27 7.83 13.61
N ALA A 208 -1.34 7.71 14.94
CA ALA A 208 -2.20 6.73 15.62
C ALA A 208 -3.67 6.78 15.17
N ARG A 209 -4.19 7.98 14.85
CA ARG A 209 -5.57 8.17 14.35
C ARG A 209 -5.87 7.45 13.03
N PHE A 210 -4.83 7.06 12.28
CA PHE A 210 -4.93 6.35 11.01
C PHE A 210 -4.59 4.86 11.11
N ASN A 211 -4.17 4.36 12.28
CA ASN A 211 -3.81 2.95 12.46
C ASN A 211 -4.95 2.01 12.06
N ARG A 212 -6.20 2.33 12.41
CA ARG A 212 -7.36 1.53 12.00
C ARG A 212 -7.54 1.51 10.48
N ALA A 213 -7.34 2.63 9.80
CA ALA A 213 -7.46 2.71 8.35
C ALA A 213 -6.35 1.95 7.63
N TYR A 214 -5.14 1.95 8.19
CA TYR A 214 -4.00 1.17 7.72
C TYR A 214 -4.25 -0.34 7.93
N GLN A 215 -4.59 -0.75 9.17
CA GLN A 215 -4.84 -2.14 9.56
C GLN A 215 -6.05 -2.78 8.85
N ALA A 216 -7.10 -2.00 8.60
CA ALA A 216 -8.27 -2.47 7.85
C ALA A 216 -7.93 -2.97 6.44
N LYS A 217 -6.71 -2.71 5.95
CA LYS A 217 -6.25 -3.16 4.63
C LYS A 217 -5.17 -4.23 4.64
N PHE A 218 -4.37 -4.37 5.69
CA PHE A 218 -3.52 -5.56 5.84
C PHE A 218 -4.36 -6.84 5.87
N GLY A 219 -5.57 -6.78 6.44
CA GLY A 219 -6.54 -7.87 6.36
C GLY A 219 -7.17 -8.11 4.97
N VAL A 220 -7.04 -7.20 4.01
CA VAL A 220 -7.65 -7.30 2.66
C VAL A 220 -6.63 -7.69 1.59
N VAL A 221 -5.39 -7.21 1.69
CA VAL A 221 -4.31 -7.53 0.72
C VAL A 221 -3.78 -8.94 0.96
N GLU A 222 -3.52 -9.31 2.22
CA GLU A 222 -3.16 -10.67 2.59
C GLU A 222 -4.28 -11.66 2.20
N TYR A 223 -5.55 -11.26 2.34
CA TYR A 223 -6.70 -12.05 1.91
C TYR A 223 -6.78 -12.20 0.39
N ARG A 224 -6.57 -11.13 -0.40
CA ARG A 224 -6.63 -11.20 -1.88
C ARG A 224 -5.49 -12.00 -2.49
N THR A 225 -4.26 -11.83 -2.01
CA THR A 225 -3.11 -12.60 -2.50
C THR A 225 -3.27 -14.08 -2.15
N LYS A 226 -3.64 -14.40 -0.91
CA LYS A 226 -3.93 -15.79 -0.51
C LYS A 226 -5.14 -16.37 -1.25
N GLN A 227 -6.18 -15.59 -1.50
CA GLN A 227 -7.35 -16.03 -2.27
C GLN A 227 -7.01 -16.26 -3.75
N ALA A 228 -6.12 -15.46 -4.34
CA ALA A 228 -5.63 -15.65 -5.71
C ALA A 228 -4.73 -16.88 -5.83
N GLU A 229 -3.84 -17.10 -4.87
CA GLU A 229 -3.00 -18.31 -4.79
C GLU A 229 -3.84 -19.57 -4.54
N PHE A 230 -4.80 -19.50 -3.62
CA PHE A 230 -5.77 -20.57 -3.37
C PHE A 230 -6.57 -20.90 -4.63
N ARG A 231 -7.07 -19.88 -5.34
CA ARG A 231 -7.78 -20.07 -6.62
C ARG A 231 -6.90 -20.74 -7.67
N LYS A 232 -5.63 -20.33 -7.81
CA LYS A 232 -4.68 -20.97 -8.74
C LYS A 232 -4.44 -22.44 -8.37
N LYS A 233 -4.26 -22.75 -7.08
CA LYS A 233 -4.08 -24.12 -6.58
C LYS A 233 -5.31 -24.99 -6.88
N MET A 234 -6.52 -24.45 -6.69
CA MET A 234 -7.76 -25.16 -7.01
C MET A 234 -7.95 -25.36 -8.52
N ILE A 235 -7.61 -24.38 -9.36
CA ILE A 235 -7.62 -24.53 -10.83
C ILE A 235 -6.69 -25.67 -11.26
N ALA A 236 -5.49 -25.76 -10.69
CA ALA A 236 -4.56 -26.84 -10.98
C ALA A 236 -5.09 -28.20 -10.48
N ARG A 237 -5.60 -28.28 -9.24
CA ARG A 237 -6.11 -29.51 -8.61
C ARG A 237 -7.30 -30.11 -9.36
N PHE A 238 -8.19 -29.28 -9.90
CA PHE A 238 -9.38 -29.72 -10.62
C PHE A 238 -9.28 -29.60 -12.15
N HIS A 239 -8.04 -29.47 -12.68
CA HIS A 239 -7.77 -29.37 -14.12
C HIS A 239 -8.62 -28.31 -14.85
N GLY A 240 -8.87 -27.17 -14.18
CA GLY A 240 -9.66 -26.07 -14.71
C GLY A 240 -11.14 -26.38 -14.91
N LYS A 241 -11.70 -27.38 -14.21
CA LYS A 241 -13.11 -27.77 -14.31
C LYS A 241 -13.83 -27.68 -12.97
N CYS A 242 -15.09 -27.25 -13.00
CA CYS A 242 -15.98 -27.38 -11.86
C CYS A 242 -16.11 -28.86 -11.45
N ALA A 243 -15.90 -29.13 -10.17
CA ALA A 243 -15.92 -30.48 -9.62
C ALA A 243 -17.30 -31.17 -9.69
N ILE A 244 -18.39 -30.39 -9.81
CA ILE A 244 -19.77 -30.90 -9.82
C ILE A 244 -20.39 -30.84 -11.23
N SER A 245 -20.29 -29.68 -11.90
CA SER A 245 -20.91 -29.49 -13.22
C SER A 245 -20.00 -29.86 -14.38
N GLY A 246 -18.69 -30.00 -14.16
CA GLY A 246 -17.71 -30.20 -15.23
C GLY A 246 -17.45 -28.97 -16.10
N CYS A 247 -18.07 -27.81 -15.77
CA CYS A 247 -17.88 -26.55 -16.48
C CYS A 247 -16.38 -26.18 -16.52
N SER A 248 -15.85 -25.96 -17.72
CA SER A 248 -14.43 -25.66 -17.96
C SER A 248 -14.16 -24.18 -18.29
N ASP A 249 -15.18 -23.34 -18.25
CA ASP A 249 -15.02 -21.89 -18.44
C ASP A 249 -14.47 -21.27 -17.16
N LEU A 250 -13.17 -20.98 -17.14
CA LEU A 250 -12.46 -20.41 -15.99
C LEU A 250 -13.10 -19.11 -15.47
N SER A 251 -13.80 -18.34 -16.31
CA SER A 251 -14.48 -17.11 -15.91
C SER A 251 -15.70 -17.37 -15.03
N ALA A 252 -16.32 -18.55 -15.19
CA ALA A 252 -17.46 -19.00 -14.40
C ALA A 252 -17.06 -19.76 -13.11
N LEU A 253 -15.76 -19.98 -12.89
CA LEU A 253 -15.24 -20.79 -11.79
C LEU A 253 -14.70 -19.98 -10.61
N GLU A 254 -15.06 -20.43 -9.42
CA GLU A 254 -14.68 -19.88 -8.12
C GLU A 254 -14.16 -21.02 -7.22
N ALA A 255 -13.20 -20.70 -6.33
CA ALA A 255 -12.65 -21.65 -5.37
C ALA A 255 -13.39 -21.50 -4.02
N ALA A 256 -13.96 -22.59 -3.53
CA ALA A 256 -14.67 -22.68 -2.26
C ALA A 256 -13.83 -23.45 -1.23
N HIS A 257 -13.92 -23.09 0.05
CA HIS A 257 -13.25 -23.83 1.13
C HIS A 257 -14.16 -24.93 1.66
N VAL A 258 -13.60 -26.12 1.94
CA VAL A 258 -14.36 -27.25 2.50
C VAL A 258 -14.07 -27.33 4.01
N GLY A 259 -14.91 -26.71 4.84
CA GLY A 259 -14.73 -26.70 6.31
C GLY A 259 -15.78 -25.86 7.06
N PRO A 260 -15.85 -25.95 8.41
CA PRO A 260 -16.83 -25.21 9.19
C PRO A 260 -16.65 -23.69 9.05
N LYS A 261 -17.77 -22.96 8.92
CA LYS A 261 -17.81 -21.49 8.83
C LYS A 261 -17.07 -20.87 10.03
N GLY A 262 -16.01 -20.12 9.76
CA GLY A 262 -15.24 -19.37 10.77
C GLY A 262 -13.81 -19.86 11.00
N GLY A 263 -13.38 -20.95 10.37
CA GLY A 263 -12.02 -21.49 10.48
C GLY A 263 -10.99 -20.82 9.58
N TRP A 264 -10.83 -19.50 9.59
CA TRP A 264 -9.77 -18.84 8.80
C TRP A 264 -8.35 -19.15 9.28
N ARG A 265 -8.18 -19.93 10.36
CA ARG A 265 -6.91 -20.07 11.09
C ARG A 265 -6.26 -21.46 11.03
N THR A 266 -6.93 -22.48 10.52
CA THR A 266 -6.44 -23.86 10.62
C THR A 266 -6.88 -24.65 9.39
N ASN A 267 -5.89 -25.05 8.58
CA ASN A 267 -5.96 -25.75 7.28
C ASN A 267 -6.36 -24.90 6.07
N HIS A 268 -5.35 -24.31 5.41
CA HIS A 268 -5.45 -23.46 4.23
C HIS A 268 -5.48 -24.20 2.87
N ASP A 269 -5.59 -25.53 2.87
CA ASP A 269 -5.32 -26.35 1.67
C ASP A 269 -6.52 -27.16 1.13
N ASP A 270 -7.61 -27.26 1.90
CA ASP A 270 -8.78 -28.06 1.53
C ASP A 270 -9.87 -27.19 0.90
N GLY A 271 -10.03 -27.37 -0.41
CA GLY A 271 -10.94 -26.58 -1.22
C GLY A 271 -11.47 -27.35 -2.42
N ILE A 272 -12.51 -26.80 -3.02
CA ILE A 272 -13.17 -27.33 -4.21
C ILE A 272 -13.38 -26.23 -5.24
N LEU A 273 -13.15 -26.53 -6.51
CA LEU A 273 -13.40 -25.60 -7.61
C LEU A 273 -14.83 -25.77 -8.12
N LEU A 274 -15.63 -24.71 -8.05
CA LEU A 274 -17.06 -24.74 -8.36
C LEU A 274 -17.43 -23.67 -9.38
N ARG A 275 -18.51 -23.91 -10.13
CA ARG A 275 -19.19 -22.87 -10.91
C ARG A 275 -19.87 -21.91 -9.94
N SER A 276 -19.86 -20.60 -10.24
CA SER A 276 -20.28 -19.54 -9.31
C SER A 276 -21.68 -19.72 -8.71
N ASP A 277 -22.63 -20.30 -9.45
CA ASP A 277 -23.97 -20.64 -8.95
C ASP A 277 -23.93 -21.77 -7.90
N LEU A 278 -23.17 -22.83 -8.16
CA LEU A 278 -22.99 -23.95 -7.24
C LEU A 278 -22.20 -23.55 -5.99
N HIS A 279 -21.21 -22.66 -6.13
CA HIS A 279 -20.47 -22.10 -5.00
C HIS A 279 -21.42 -21.35 -4.05
N ARG A 280 -22.31 -20.51 -4.59
CA ARG A 280 -23.31 -19.79 -3.78
C ARG A 280 -24.27 -20.74 -3.05
N LEU A 281 -24.69 -21.82 -3.69
CA LEU A 281 -25.52 -22.84 -3.01
C LEU A 281 -24.75 -23.54 -1.90
N PHE A 282 -23.48 -23.86 -2.13
CA PHE A 282 -22.59 -24.48 -1.15
C PHE A 282 -22.41 -23.58 0.08
N ASP A 283 -22.07 -22.31 -0.12
CA ASP A 283 -21.94 -21.31 0.96
C ASP A 283 -23.24 -21.08 1.73
N ALA A 284 -24.39 -21.16 1.04
CA ALA A 284 -25.71 -21.04 1.64
C ALA A 284 -26.15 -22.30 2.41
N GLY A 285 -25.38 -23.39 2.38
CA GLY A 285 -25.76 -24.68 2.96
C GLY A 285 -26.90 -25.37 2.19
N LYS A 286 -27.18 -24.94 0.96
CA LYS A 286 -28.19 -25.51 0.06
C LYS A 286 -27.62 -26.57 -0.88
N LEU A 287 -26.31 -26.75 -0.86
CA LEU A 287 -25.58 -27.84 -1.50
C LEU A 287 -24.53 -28.31 -0.50
N VAL A 288 -24.50 -29.60 -0.22
CA VAL A 288 -23.58 -30.20 0.77
C VAL A 288 -22.82 -31.34 0.10
N LEU A 289 -21.57 -31.55 0.49
CA LEU A 289 -20.80 -32.73 0.11
C LEU A 289 -20.85 -33.71 1.28
N ASN A 290 -21.39 -34.90 1.03
CA ASN A 290 -21.47 -35.98 2.01
C ASN A 290 -20.86 -37.24 1.40
N ASP A 291 -19.81 -37.78 2.03
CA ASP A 291 -19.06 -38.96 1.55
C ASP A 291 -18.69 -38.91 0.06
N GLY A 292 -18.19 -37.74 -0.40
CA GLY A 292 -17.80 -37.54 -1.79
C GLY A 292 -18.98 -37.47 -2.78
N LYS A 293 -20.21 -37.34 -2.30
CA LYS A 293 -21.40 -37.12 -3.14
C LYS A 293 -22.05 -35.78 -2.86
N VAL A 294 -22.62 -35.18 -3.89
CA VAL A 294 -23.41 -33.94 -3.79
C VAL A 294 -24.80 -34.27 -3.25
N LEU A 295 -25.22 -33.55 -2.22
CA LEU A 295 -26.59 -33.50 -1.73
C LEU A 295 -27.16 -32.09 -2.00
N VAL A 296 -28.24 -32.00 -2.77
CA VAL A 296 -28.87 -30.72 -3.13
C VAL A 296 -30.10 -30.49 -2.23
N LEU A 297 -30.02 -29.45 -1.41
CA LEU A 297 -31.09 -29.00 -0.52
C LEU A 297 -31.82 -27.75 -1.06
N SER A 298 -31.42 -27.26 -2.23
CA SER A 298 -32.10 -26.16 -2.91
C SER A 298 -33.51 -26.57 -3.37
N GLU A 299 -34.48 -25.69 -3.20
CA GLU A 299 -35.87 -25.91 -3.64
C GLU A 299 -36.04 -25.80 -5.17
N ASP A 300 -35.10 -25.14 -5.85
CA ASP A 300 -35.11 -24.99 -7.30
C ASP A 300 -34.81 -26.33 -8.01
N PRO A 301 -35.76 -26.89 -8.80
CA PRO A 301 -35.61 -28.17 -9.49
C PRO A 301 -34.41 -28.23 -10.43
N TYR A 302 -33.94 -27.09 -10.95
CA TYR A 302 -32.79 -27.03 -11.85
C TYR A 302 -31.56 -27.70 -11.23
N TYR A 303 -31.33 -27.54 -9.93
CA TYR A 303 -30.12 -28.07 -9.30
C TYR A 303 -30.21 -29.55 -8.94
N ARG A 304 -31.39 -30.18 -8.97
CA ARG A 304 -31.55 -31.62 -8.68
C ARG A 304 -30.74 -32.51 -9.63
N GLN A 305 -30.42 -32.03 -10.82
CA GLN A 305 -29.55 -32.73 -11.77
C GLN A 305 -28.13 -33.01 -11.24
N TYR A 306 -27.71 -32.30 -10.19
CA TYR A 306 -26.42 -32.49 -9.55
C TYR A 306 -26.49 -33.39 -8.31
N ASP A 307 -27.69 -33.72 -7.85
CA ASP A 307 -27.90 -34.57 -6.67
C ASP A 307 -27.33 -35.98 -6.91
N GLY A 308 -26.62 -36.50 -5.92
CA GLY A 308 -25.95 -37.80 -5.98
C GLY A 308 -24.70 -37.86 -6.85
N LYS A 309 -24.29 -36.78 -7.53
CA LYS A 309 -23.06 -36.78 -8.33
C LYS A 309 -21.83 -37.01 -7.45
N ALA A 310 -20.96 -37.92 -7.89
CA ALA A 310 -19.69 -38.16 -7.25
C ALA A 310 -18.72 -37.00 -7.53
N VAL A 311 -18.05 -36.54 -6.49
CA VAL A 311 -17.00 -35.52 -6.52
C VAL A 311 -15.73 -36.20 -6.05
N ALA A 312 -14.71 -36.22 -6.92
CA ALA A 312 -13.38 -36.65 -6.52
C ALA A 312 -12.75 -35.56 -5.65
N LEU A 313 -12.90 -35.69 -4.34
CA LEU A 313 -12.09 -34.99 -3.35
C LEU A 313 -10.82 -35.83 -3.11
N PRO A 314 -9.61 -35.28 -3.27
CA PRO A 314 -8.40 -35.97 -2.84
C PRO A 314 -8.32 -36.14 -1.33
#